data_AF-A0A9D7RPH2-F1
#
_entry.id   AF-A0A9D7RPH2-F1
#
_cell.length_a   1.000
_cell.length_b   1.000
_cell.length_c   1.000
_cell.angle_alpha   90.00
_cell.angle_beta   90.00
_cell.angle_gamma   90.00
#
_symmetry.space_group_name_H-M   'P 1'
#
loop_
_entity.id
_entity.type
_entity.pdbx_description
1 polymer ?
#
loop_
_entity_poly.entity_id
_entity_poly.type
_entity_poly.pdbx_seq_one_letter_code
_entity_poly.pdbx_strand_id
1 'polypeptide(L)'
;MLKVAREPIPETAKRGKIKWFDTDLNYGFVMPSEFGQRDVFLHRSAVKDSHVMFERLVRDQDVYYVEEMDRNTHRISVSRIWLIGGGE
;
A
#
# COMPACT_ATOMS: atom_id res chain seq x y z
N MET A 1 20.49 -10.17 19.65
CA MET A 1 19.39 -9.19 19.76
C MET A 1 19.18 -8.58 18.38
N LEU A 2 18.33 -9.19 17.55
CA LEU A 2 18.00 -8.64 16.24
C LEU A 2 17.04 -7.46 16.46
N LYS A 3 17.52 -6.24 16.27
CA LYS A 3 16.66 -5.07 16.18
C LYS A 3 15.91 -5.24 14.86
N VAL A 4 14.62 -5.57 14.88
CA VAL A 4 13.78 -5.43 13.68
C VAL A 4 13.80 -3.92 13.39
N ALA A 5 14.72 -3.49 12.52
CA ALA A 5 14.74 -2.13 12.06
C ALA A 5 13.49 -2.03 11.18
N ARG A 6 12.47 -1.33 11.67
CA ARG A 6 11.33 -0.91 10.85
C ARG A 6 11.90 -0.42 9.53
N GLU A 7 11.64 -1.14 8.44
CA GLU A 7 12.28 -0.86 7.16
C GLU A 7 12.08 0.63 6.84
N PRO A 8 13.16 1.34 6.47
CA PRO A 8 13.02 2.72 6.08
C PRO A 8 12.08 2.78 4.87
N ILE A 9 11.12 3.71 4.93
CA ILE A 9 10.23 3.96 3.81
C ILE A 9 11.11 4.49 2.67
N PRO A 10 11.11 3.86 1.48
CA PRO A 10 11.96 4.27 0.38
C PRO A 10 11.54 5.65 -0.14
N GLU A 11 12.50 6.41 -0.68
CA GLU A 11 12.27 7.76 -1.22
C GLU A 11 11.30 7.76 -2.41
N THR A 12 11.17 6.62 -3.10
CA THR A 12 10.23 6.40 -4.19
C THR A 12 8.79 6.15 -3.71
N ALA A 13 8.57 6.01 -2.40
CA ALA A 13 7.22 5.81 -1.87
C ALA A 13 6.39 7.09 -1.99
N LYS A 14 5.18 6.93 -2.52
CA LYS A 14 4.15 7.96 -2.57
C LYS A 14 3.27 7.89 -1.32
N ARG A 15 2.68 9.02 -0.94
CA ARG A 15 1.67 9.08 0.13
C ARG A 15 0.26 8.95 -0.47
N GLY A 16 -0.60 8.21 0.20
CA GLY A 16 -2.01 8.08 -0.15
C GLY A 16 -2.87 7.60 1.01
N LYS A 17 -4.11 7.27 0.71
CA LYS A 17 -5.09 6.70 1.64
C LYS A 17 -5.71 5.45 1.04
N ILE A 18 -6.07 4.48 1.88
CA ILE A 18 -6.86 3.35 1.41
C ILE A 18 -8.26 3.83 1.02
N LYS A 19 -8.65 3.61 -0.24
CA LYS A 19 -10.01 3.93 -0.71
C LYS A 19 -10.99 2.87 -0.22
N TRP A 20 -10.61 1.61 -0.40
CA TRP A 20 -11.26 0.41 0.13
C TRP A 20 -10.35 -0.81 -0.11
N PHE A 21 -10.54 -1.84 0.70
CA PHE A 21 -9.91 -3.15 0.49
C PHE A 21 -10.92 -4.24 0.84
N ASP A 22 -11.07 -5.21 -0.06
CA ASP A 22 -11.94 -6.36 0.15
C ASP A 22 -11.08 -7.56 0.56
N THR A 23 -11.28 -8.02 1.79
CA THR A 23 -10.49 -9.12 2.40
C THR A 23 -10.81 -10.47 1.79
N ASP A 24 -12.04 -10.67 1.32
CA ASP A 24 -12.49 -11.91 0.71
C ASP A 24 -11.95 -12.03 -0.72
N LEU A 25 -12.07 -10.96 -1.50
CA LEU A 25 -11.57 -10.87 -2.86
C LEU A 25 -10.06 -10.60 -2.94
N ASN A 26 -9.42 -10.23 -1.83
CA ASN A 26 -7.99 -10.03 -1.70
C ASN A 26 -7.41 -8.89 -2.58
N TYR A 27 -8.23 -7.87 -2.86
CA TYR A 27 -7.79 -6.68 -3.60
C TYR A 27 -8.53 -5.41 -3.16
N GLY A 28 -7.97 -4.27 -3.54
CA GLY A 28 -8.53 -2.95 -3.25
C GLY A 28 -7.86 -1.85 -4.06
N PHE A 29 -8.01 -0.62 -3.58
CA PHE A 29 -7.42 0.56 -4.22
C PHE A 29 -6.87 1.54 -3.20
N VAL A 30 -5.74 2.16 -3.56
CA VAL A 30 -5.16 3.31 -2.87
C VAL A 30 -5.50 4.58 -3.64
N MET A 31 -6.01 5.57 -2.94
CA MET A 31 -6.21 6.92 -3.45
C MET A 31 -4.93 7.73 -3.20
N PRO A 32 -4.23 8.20 -4.23
CA PRO A 32 -3.03 9.03 -4.08
C PRO A 32 -3.37 10.35 -3.36
N SER A 33 -2.42 10.88 -2.58
CA SER A 33 -2.59 12.18 -1.93
C SER A 33 -2.42 13.36 -2.91
N GLU A 34 -1.80 13.13 -4.06
CA GLU A 34 -1.61 14.16 -5.09
C GLU A 34 -2.87 14.27 -5.97
N PHE A 35 -3.34 15.50 -6.16
CA PHE A 35 -4.54 15.77 -6.95
C PHE A 35 -4.33 15.41 -8.43
N GLY A 36 -5.34 14.78 -9.04
CA GLY A 36 -5.34 14.43 -10.46
C GLY A 36 -4.71 13.07 -10.80
N GLN A 37 -4.10 12.38 -9.83
CA GLN A 37 -3.68 11.00 -10.02
C GLN A 37 -4.87 10.02 -9.93
N ARG A 38 -4.76 8.90 -10.64
CA ARG A 38 -5.79 7.85 -10.65
C ARG A 38 -5.61 6.92 -9.44
N ASP A 39 -6.70 6.29 -9.01
CA ASP A 39 -6.64 5.25 -8.00
C ASP A 39 -5.70 4.12 -8.45
N VAL A 40 -4.85 3.67 -7.53
CA VAL A 40 -3.83 2.65 -7.79
C VAL A 40 -4.32 1.31 -7.28
N PHE A 41 -4.23 0.28 -8.12
CA PHE A 41 -4.67 -1.07 -7.77
C PHE A 41 -3.80 -1.66 -6.66
N LEU A 42 -4.42 -2.17 -5.60
CA LEU A 42 -3.77 -2.81 -4.47
C LEU A 42 -4.12 -4.30 -4.46
N HIS A 43 -3.13 -5.15 -4.73
CA HIS A 43 -3.28 -6.60 -4.64
C HIS A 43 -2.76 -7.13 -3.30
N ARG A 44 -3.28 -8.27 -2.84
CA ARG A 44 -2.80 -8.94 -1.61
C ARG A 44 -1.29 -9.18 -1.56
N SER A 45 -0.62 -9.35 -2.70
CA SER A 45 0.82 -9.62 -2.74
C SER A 45 1.62 -8.49 -2.10
N ALA A 46 1.24 -7.24 -2.36
CA ALA A 46 1.91 -6.07 -1.79
C ALA A 46 1.73 -5.96 -0.28
N VAL A 47 0.54 -6.35 0.21
CA VAL A 47 0.21 -6.34 1.64
C VAL A 47 1.01 -7.42 2.38
N LYS A 48 1.08 -8.64 1.81
CA LYS A 48 1.82 -9.76 2.39
C LYS A 48 3.32 -9.49 2.51
N ASP A 49 3.93 -8.91 1.47
CA ASP A 49 5.35 -8.55 1.47
C ASP A 49 5.67 -7.52 2.56
N SER A 50 4.72 -6.65 2.88
CA SER A 50 4.92 -5.52 3.78
C SER A 50 4.65 -5.82 5.27
N HIS A 51 4.33 -7.07 5.62
CA HIS A 51 3.96 -7.46 7.00
C HIS A 51 2.76 -6.67 7.57
N VAL A 52 1.91 -6.12 6.70
CA VAL A 52 0.71 -5.38 7.08
C VAL A 52 -0.46 -6.36 7.23
N MET A 53 -1.21 -6.23 8.32
CA MET A 53 -2.44 -7.00 8.51
C MET A 53 -3.56 -6.44 7.64
N PHE A 54 -4.24 -7.30 6.89
CA PHE A 54 -5.33 -6.90 5.99
C PHE A 54 -6.44 -6.12 6.70
N GLU A 55 -6.73 -6.48 7.96
CA GLU A 55 -7.74 -5.84 8.81
C GLU A 55 -7.44 -4.35 9.07
N ARG A 56 -6.19 -3.92 8.90
CA ARG A 56 -5.77 -2.54 9.07
C ARG A 56 -5.93 -1.71 7.79
N LEU A 57 -6.28 -2.32 6.67
CA LEU A 57 -6.52 -1.64 5.39
C LEU A 57 -7.96 -1.10 5.34
N VAL A 58 -8.29 -0.25 6.30
CA VAL A 58 -9.60 0.39 6.41
C VAL A 58 -9.67 1.66 5.56
N ARG A 59 -10.87 2.07 5.15
CA ARG A 59 -11.08 3.32 4.40
C ARG A 59 -10.44 4.51 5.14
N ASP A 60 -9.85 5.41 4.37
CA ASP A 60 -9.16 6.62 4.83
C ASP A 60 -7.83 6.38 5.58
N GLN A 61 -7.42 5.12 5.79
CA GLN A 61 -6.13 4.80 6.39
C GLN A 61 -4.98 5.41 5.60
N ASP A 62 -4.21 6.30 6.23
CA ASP A 62 -3.00 6.88 5.65
C ASP A 62 -1.93 5.81 5.44
N VAL A 63 -1.33 5.82 4.25
CA VAL A 63 -0.31 4.86 3.83
C VAL A 63 0.78 5.52 3.00
N TYR A 64 1.99 4.97 3.09
CA TYR A 64 2.99 5.09 2.04
C TYR A 64 2.91 3.87 1.15
N TYR A 65 3.16 4.03 -0.15
CA TYR A 65 3.14 2.92 -1.09
C TYR A 65 4.11 3.14 -2.24
N VAL A 66 4.66 2.06 -2.79
CA VAL A 66 5.46 2.11 -4.01
C VAL A 66 4.63 1.57 -5.15
N GLU A 67 4.67 2.27 -6.28
CA GLU A 67 4.06 1.83 -7.52
C GLU A 67 5.04 0.96 -8.32
N GLU A 68 4.52 -0.08 -8.92
CA GLU A 68 5.23 -0.88 -9.91
C GLU A 68 4.38 -1.00 -11.16
N MET A 69 5.02 -0.80 -12.31
CA MET A 69 4.42 -1.12 -13.60
C MET A 69 4.68 -2.58 -13.90
N ASP A 70 3.61 -3.37 -13.99
CA ASP A 70 3.72 -4.71 -14.52
C ASP A 70 4.17 -4.62 -15.99
N ARG A 71 5.32 -5.25 -16.28
CA ARG A 71 5.98 -5.16 -17.58
C ARG A 71 5.18 -5.81 -18.71
N ASN A 72 4.23 -6.68 -18.37
CA ASN A 72 3.48 -7.48 -19.34
C ASN A 72 2.13 -6.85 -19.69
N THR A 73 1.50 -6.15 -18.75
CA THR A 73 0.16 -5.56 -18.87
C THR A 73 0.17 -4.04 -18.92
N HIS A 74 1.32 -3.40 -18.71
CA HIS A 74 1.45 -1.93 -18.54
C HIS A 74 0.54 -1.36 -17.45
N ARG A 75 0.11 -2.18 -16.49
CA ARG A 75 -0.72 -1.75 -15.38
C ARG A 75 0.15 -1.29 -14.23
N ILE A 76 -0.22 -0.16 -13.64
CA ILE A 76 0.39 0.34 -12.41
C ILE A 76 -0.35 -0.29 -11.24
N SER A 77 0.40 -0.89 -10.32
CA SER A 77 -0.13 -1.46 -9.09
C SER A 77 0.77 -1.12 -7.91
N VAL A 78 0.23 -1.23 -6.70
CA VAL A 78 1.04 -1.13 -5.49
C VAL A 78 1.91 -2.38 -5.39
N SER A 79 3.23 -2.23 -5.27
CA SER A 79 4.17 -3.33 -5.01
C SER A 79 4.48 -3.51 -3.53
N ARG A 80 4.51 -2.40 -2.77
CA ARG A 80 4.75 -2.40 -1.32
C ARG A 80 3.98 -1.28 -0.64
N ILE A 81 3.59 -1.49 0.62
CA ILE A 81 2.74 -0.57 1.38
C ILE A 81 3.13 -0.49 2.86
N TRP A 82 3.17 0.71 3.42
CA TRP A 82 3.43 0.95 4.84
C TRP A 82 2.30 1.77 5.43
N LEU A 83 1.82 1.38 6.61
CA LEU A 83 0.82 2.17 7.33
C LEU A 83 1.47 3.41 7.96
N ILE A 84 0.83 4.56 7.78
CA ILE A 84 1.19 5.81 8.45
C ILE A 84 0.33 5.89 9.70
N GLY A 85 0.97 5.68 10.85
CA GLY A 85 0.29 5.66 12.14
C GLY A 85 -0.34 4.30 12.49
N GLY A 86 -0.25 3.97 13.77
CA GLY A 86 -0.99 2.88 14.41
C GLY A 86 -0.09 1.79 14.99
N GLY A 87 0.09 1.93 16.30
CA GLY A 87 0.54 0.95 17.28
C GLY A 87 0.57 1.65 18.63
N GLU A 88 -0.61 1.98 19.16
CA GLU A 88 -0.89 1.71 20.57
C GLU A 88 -1.25 0.22 20.67
#